data_AF-A0A2P0QL67-F1
#
_entry.id   AF-A0A2P0QL67-F1
#
_cell.length_a   1.000
_cell.length_b   1.000
_cell.length_c   1.000
_cell.angle_alpha   90.00
_cell.angle_beta   90.00
_cell.angle_gamma   90.00
#
_symmetry.space_group_name_H-M   'P 1'
#
loop_
_entity.id
_entity.type
_entity.pdbx_description
1 polymer ?
#
loop_
_entity_poly.entity_id
_entity_poly.type
_entity_poly.pdbx_seq_one_letter_code
_entity_poly.pdbx_strand_id
1 'polypeptide(L)'
;MGAELGKYKSCVSARSTDKEILKGAQDGGIVTSLFAYALEAGIIDGAIVAGKGSEPWKPEPVVATTRAELLAARGTKYNISPNMSLIKEVTRSYGLDKIGIVGTPCQMQAVRKAQLYPFGLREVGDKIALAVGIFCMENFPYQGILQLVEDHAAMKMESV
;
A
#
# COMPACT_ATOMS: atom_id res chain seq x y z
N MET A 1 -29.55 2.51 5.54
CA MET A 1 -28.42 3.07 4.73
C MET A 1 -27.13 2.86 5.52
N GLY A 2 -26.14 2.14 4.98
CA GLY A 2 -24.83 2.00 5.63
C GLY A 2 -24.24 0.58 5.73
N ALA A 3 -24.98 -0.47 5.36
CA ALA A 3 -24.44 -1.84 5.39
C ALA A 3 -23.33 -2.08 4.35
N GLU A 4 -23.36 -1.36 3.23
CA GLU A 4 -22.46 -1.57 2.08
C GLU A 4 -21.02 -1.08 2.33
N LEU A 5 -20.82 -0.11 3.24
CA LEU A 5 -19.52 0.51 3.52
C LEU A 5 -18.78 -0.13 4.71
N GLY A 6 -19.38 -1.14 5.34
CA GLY A 6 -18.84 -1.79 6.53
C GLY A 6 -18.92 -0.93 7.79
N LYS A 7 -18.15 -1.32 8.82
CA LYS A 7 -18.14 -0.64 10.14
C LYS A 7 -17.09 0.47 10.15
N TYR A 8 -17.48 1.67 10.56
CA TYR A 8 -16.60 2.83 10.67
C TYR A 8 -16.99 3.72 11.87
N LYS A 9 -16.07 4.60 12.30
CA LYS A 9 -16.34 5.60 13.36
C LYS A 9 -16.85 6.93 12.79
N SER A 10 -16.21 7.42 11.73
CA SER A 10 -16.60 8.62 10.98
C SER A 10 -16.13 8.51 9.54
N CYS A 11 -16.72 9.31 8.65
CA CYS A 11 -16.30 9.44 7.26
C CYS A 11 -16.13 10.93 6.94
N VAL A 12 -14.96 11.31 6.44
CA VAL A 12 -14.62 12.70 6.14
C VAL A 12 -13.90 12.78 4.79
N SER A 13 -13.99 13.93 4.13
CA SER A 13 -13.11 14.25 3.02
C SER A 13 -11.85 14.94 3.56
N ALA A 14 -10.67 14.45 3.16
CA ALA A 14 -9.40 14.93 3.68
C ALA A 14 -8.35 15.00 2.58
N ARG A 15 -7.36 15.87 2.78
CA ARG A 15 -6.15 15.97 1.95
C ARG A 15 -4.96 16.31 2.85
N SER A 16 -3.77 15.85 2.45
CA SER A 16 -2.52 16.23 3.09
C SER A 16 -2.30 17.73 3.03
N THR A 17 -1.69 18.28 4.07
CA THR A 17 -1.17 19.66 4.07
C THR A 17 0.27 19.73 3.57
N ASP A 18 0.93 18.58 3.39
CA ASP A 18 2.31 18.49 2.95
C ASP A 18 2.38 18.57 1.41
N LYS A 19 2.91 19.70 0.93
CA LYS A 19 3.04 19.96 -0.51
C LYS A 19 3.98 18.99 -1.21
N GLU A 20 5.02 18.49 -0.54
CA GLU A 20 5.92 17.52 -1.14
C GLU A 20 5.20 16.19 -1.34
N ILE A 21 4.40 15.73 -0.36
CA ILE A 21 3.57 14.52 -0.50
C ILE A 21 2.60 14.67 -1.68
N LEU A 22 1.90 15.80 -1.76
CA LEU A 22 0.88 16.06 -2.78
C LEU A 22 1.43 16.04 -4.22
N LYS A 23 2.69 16.44 -4.46
CA LYS A 23 3.28 16.48 -5.82
C LYS A 23 3.23 15.14 -6.59
N GLY A 24 3.21 14.02 -5.88
CA GLY A 24 3.18 12.68 -6.50
C GLY A 24 2.08 11.77 -5.95
N ALA A 25 1.16 12.30 -5.15
CA ALA A 25 0.04 11.53 -4.63
C ALA A 25 -1.00 11.28 -5.74
N GLN A 26 -1.70 10.13 -5.66
CA GLN A 26 -2.82 9.86 -6.55
C GLN A 26 -3.97 10.84 -6.32
N ASP A 27 -4.36 10.97 -5.05
CA ASP A 27 -5.49 11.79 -4.59
C ASP A 27 -5.03 12.75 -3.49
N GLY A 28 -5.71 12.79 -2.35
CA GLY A 28 -5.35 13.63 -1.19
C GLY A 28 -4.08 13.22 -0.45
N GLY A 29 -3.29 12.24 -0.92
CA GLY A 29 -2.03 11.83 -0.27
C GLY A 29 -2.17 11.22 1.13
N ILE A 30 -3.33 10.63 1.45
CA ILE A 30 -3.67 10.15 2.79
C ILE A 30 -2.75 9.03 3.27
N VAL A 31 -2.55 7.98 2.47
CA VAL A 31 -1.72 6.82 2.85
C VAL A 31 -0.30 7.26 3.19
N THR A 32 0.33 8.01 2.29
CA THR A 32 1.71 8.48 2.48
C THR A 32 1.83 9.41 3.67
N SER A 33 0.84 10.29 3.90
CA SER A 33 0.85 11.20 5.06
C SER A 33 0.69 10.44 6.37
N LEU A 34 -0.22 9.45 6.43
CA LEU A 34 -0.41 8.62 7.61
C LEU A 34 0.84 7.82 7.95
N PHE A 35 1.50 7.20 6.97
CA PHE A 35 2.73 6.45 7.21
C PHE A 35 3.93 7.34 7.52
N ALA A 36 4.08 8.49 6.85
CA ALA A 36 5.16 9.42 7.17
C ALA A 36 5.03 9.92 8.61
N TYR A 37 3.82 10.33 9.02
CA TYR A 37 3.53 10.72 10.39
C TYR A 37 3.76 9.56 11.36
N ALA A 38 3.27 8.35 11.05
CA ALA A 38 3.42 7.19 11.92
C ALA A 38 4.88 6.75 12.09
N LEU A 39 5.73 6.89 11.07
CA LEU A 39 7.19 6.69 11.19
C LEU A 39 7.81 7.76 12.08
N GLU A 40 7.54 9.04 11.81
CA GLU A 40 8.10 10.17 12.58
C GLU A 40 7.68 10.12 14.06
N ALA A 41 6.46 9.67 14.35
CA ALA A 41 5.92 9.50 15.70
C ALA A 41 6.29 8.16 16.36
N GLY A 42 7.00 7.27 15.67
CA GLY A 42 7.36 5.94 16.19
C GLY A 42 6.18 5.00 16.41
N ILE A 43 5.04 5.23 15.76
CA ILE A 43 3.87 4.33 15.76
C ILE A 43 4.16 3.09 14.92
N ILE A 44 4.91 3.26 13.83
CA ILE A 44 5.46 2.19 13.02
C ILE A 44 6.97 2.40 12.86
N ASP A 45 7.71 1.32 12.63
CA ASP A 45 9.16 1.33 12.36
C ASP A 45 9.46 1.08 10.87
N GLY A 46 8.43 0.72 10.10
CA GLY A 46 8.47 0.56 8.65
C GLY A 46 7.10 0.16 8.11
N ALA A 47 6.92 0.29 6.79
CA ALA A 47 5.68 -0.03 6.12
C ALA A 47 5.90 -0.88 4.86
N ILE A 48 5.03 -1.86 4.64
CA ILE A 48 4.94 -2.57 3.35
C ILE A 48 4.12 -1.70 2.40
N VAL A 49 4.73 -1.30 1.28
CA VAL A 49 4.13 -0.44 0.25
C VAL A 49 4.40 -0.97 -1.16
N ALA A 50 3.65 -0.47 -2.14
CA ALA A 50 3.84 -0.80 -3.56
C ALA A 50 4.87 0.15 -4.20
N GLY A 51 6.15 -0.26 -4.17
CA GLY A 51 7.27 0.46 -4.75
C GLY A 51 7.31 0.38 -6.28
N LYS A 52 8.29 1.05 -6.87
CA LYS A 52 8.62 0.88 -8.29
C LYS A 52 9.33 -0.47 -8.49
N GLY A 53 8.88 -1.25 -9.47
CA GLY A 53 9.56 -2.45 -9.89
C GLY A 53 10.53 -2.22 -11.03
N SER A 54 10.96 -3.34 -11.62
CA SER A 54 11.89 -3.39 -12.76
C SER A 54 11.31 -2.88 -14.08
N GLU A 55 9.99 -2.95 -14.27
CA GLU A 55 9.30 -2.50 -15.48
C GLU A 55 8.45 -1.25 -15.20
N PRO A 56 8.28 -0.34 -16.19
CA PRO A 56 7.44 0.85 -16.05
C PRO A 56 6.05 0.50 -15.53
N TRP A 57 5.57 1.22 -14.51
CA TRP A 57 4.25 0.98 -13.89
C TRP A 57 4.00 -0.43 -13.37
N LYS A 58 5.00 -1.32 -13.30
CA LYS A 58 4.90 -2.62 -12.65
C LYS A 58 5.34 -2.50 -11.20
N PRO A 59 4.43 -2.59 -10.22
CA PRO A 59 4.77 -2.39 -8.83
C PRO A 59 5.41 -3.63 -8.24
N GLU A 60 6.40 -3.42 -7.37
CA GLU A 60 6.99 -4.46 -6.55
C GLU A 60 6.78 -4.12 -5.07
N PRO A 61 6.42 -5.10 -4.21
CA PRO A 61 6.36 -4.87 -2.77
C PRO A 61 7.72 -4.44 -2.24
N VAL A 62 7.74 -3.39 -1.41
CA VAL A 62 8.95 -2.94 -0.72
C VAL A 62 8.65 -2.66 0.74
N VAL A 63 9.66 -2.84 1.60
CA VAL A 63 9.63 -2.36 2.99
C VAL A 63 10.24 -0.96 3.01
N ALA A 64 9.42 0.06 3.28
CA ALA A 64 9.86 1.44 3.44
C ALA A 64 10.05 1.74 4.93
N THR A 65 11.26 2.13 5.34
CA THR A 65 11.59 2.54 6.71
C THR A 65 11.88 4.03 6.81
N THR A 66 11.95 4.71 5.66
CA THR A 66 12.19 6.15 5.58
C THR A 66 11.06 6.87 4.87
N ARG A 67 10.90 8.16 5.19
CA ARG A 67 9.99 9.06 4.48
C ARG A 67 10.27 9.11 2.98
N ALA A 68 11.54 9.10 2.57
CA ALA A 68 11.93 9.12 1.16
C ALA A 68 11.40 7.88 0.40
N GLU A 69 11.53 6.69 0.98
CA GLU A 69 11.00 5.44 0.40
C GLU A 69 9.47 5.45 0.33
N LEU A 70 8.78 5.98 1.35
CA LEU A 70 7.33 6.17 1.29
C LEU A 70 6.92 7.10 0.14
N LEU A 71 7.66 8.19 -0.09
CA LEU A 71 7.42 9.11 -1.19
C LEU A 71 7.70 8.44 -2.56
N ALA A 72 8.65 7.52 -2.64
CA ALA A 72 8.95 6.80 -3.87
C ALA A 72 7.82 5.82 -4.29
N ALA A 73 7.04 5.33 -3.32
CA ALA A 73 5.94 4.39 -3.55
C ALA A 73 4.59 5.03 -3.92
N ARG A 74 4.50 6.37 -3.98
CA ARG A 74 3.26 7.09 -4.26
C ARG A 74 2.69 6.80 -5.66
N GLY A 75 1.41 7.12 -5.84
CA GLY A 75 0.66 6.91 -7.08
C GLY A 75 0.11 5.49 -7.20
N THR A 76 -1.08 5.36 -7.77
CA THR A 76 -1.73 4.06 -7.97
C THR A 76 -1.10 3.36 -9.17
N LYS A 77 -0.82 2.06 -9.04
CA LYS A 77 -0.45 1.19 -10.16
C LYS A 77 -1.58 0.17 -10.31
N TYR A 78 -2.29 0.20 -11.43
CA TYR A 78 -3.51 -0.58 -11.66
C TYR A 78 -3.21 -2.03 -12.08
N ASN A 79 -2.18 -2.62 -11.51
CA ASN A 79 -1.82 -4.02 -11.69
C ASN A 79 -1.37 -4.63 -10.37
N ILE A 80 -1.16 -5.94 -10.37
CA ILE A 80 -0.97 -6.71 -9.14
C ILE A 80 0.38 -6.38 -8.50
N SER A 81 0.33 -5.79 -7.29
CA SER A 81 1.45 -5.78 -6.34
C SER A 81 1.15 -6.72 -5.17
N PRO A 82 1.88 -7.84 -5.01
CA PRO A 82 1.60 -8.81 -3.96
C PRO A 82 2.17 -8.40 -2.60
N ASN A 83 1.76 -7.25 -2.05
CA ASN A 83 2.31 -6.68 -0.80
C ASN A 83 2.43 -7.69 0.35
N MET A 84 1.47 -8.61 0.45
CA MET A 84 1.43 -9.65 1.47
C MET A 84 2.61 -10.64 1.41
N SER A 85 3.37 -10.71 0.31
CA SER A 85 4.54 -11.58 0.20
C SER A 85 5.63 -11.22 1.22
N LEU A 86 5.71 -9.96 1.63
CA LEU A 86 6.69 -9.46 2.59
C LEU A 86 6.23 -9.56 4.05
N ILE A 87 4.98 -9.96 4.32
CA ILE A 87 4.39 -9.86 5.67
C ILE A 87 5.14 -10.67 6.74
N LYS A 88 5.77 -11.78 6.36
CA LYS A 88 6.61 -12.57 7.27
C LYS A 88 8.03 -12.02 7.30
N GLU A 89 8.59 -11.74 6.14
CA GLU A 89 9.98 -11.33 5.98
C GLU A 89 10.29 -10.01 6.69
N VAL A 90 9.33 -9.09 6.70
CA VAL A 90 9.44 -7.79 7.40
C VAL A 90 9.68 -7.94 8.91
N THR A 91 9.21 -9.04 9.52
CA THR A 91 9.45 -9.35 10.95
C THR A 91 10.71 -10.16 11.20
N ARG A 92 11.45 -10.52 10.14
CA ARG A 92 12.62 -11.39 10.17
C ARG A 92 13.86 -10.62 9.75
N SER A 93 14.22 -10.64 8.47
CA SER A 93 15.44 -9.97 7.99
C SER A 93 15.44 -8.46 8.22
N TYR A 94 14.27 -7.82 8.11
CA TYR A 94 14.12 -6.39 8.39
C TYR A 94 13.99 -6.07 9.88
N GLY A 95 13.71 -7.08 10.72
CA GLY A 95 13.66 -6.92 12.19
C GLY A 95 12.61 -5.95 12.71
N LEU A 96 11.54 -5.65 11.95
CA LEU A 96 10.54 -4.67 12.38
C LEU A 96 9.62 -5.24 13.47
N ASP A 97 9.26 -4.39 14.43
CA ASP A 97 8.35 -4.70 15.54
C ASP A 97 6.98 -4.01 15.40
N LYS A 98 6.93 -2.81 14.82
CA LYS A 98 5.67 -2.10 14.53
C LYS A 98 5.53 -1.86 13.03
N ILE A 99 4.66 -2.63 12.37
CA ILE A 99 4.54 -2.66 10.92
C ILE A 99 3.33 -1.86 10.45
N GLY A 100 3.58 -0.96 9.50
CA GLY A 100 2.59 -0.39 8.61
C GLY A 100 2.33 -1.30 7.41
N ILE A 101 1.10 -1.38 6.91
CA ILE A 101 0.80 -2.04 5.64
C ILE A 101 -0.31 -1.33 4.89
N VAL A 102 -0.08 -1.04 3.61
CA VAL A 102 -1.14 -0.60 2.69
C VAL A 102 -1.50 -1.73 1.73
N GLY A 103 -2.78 -1.82 1.40
CA GLY A 103 -3.25 -2.75 0.39
C GLY A 103 -4.71 -2.55 0.02
N THR A 104 -5.12 -3.23 -1.05
CA THR A 104 -6.53 -3.31 -1.46
C THR A 104 -7.35 -4.16 -0.47
N PRO A 105 -8.69 -4.20 -0.57
CA PRO A 105 -9.54 -4.88 0.41
C PRO A 105 -9.20 -6.37 0.60
N CYS A 106 -8.84 -7.09 -0.46
CA CYS A 106 -8.41 -8.49 -0.36
C CYS A 106 -7.11 -8.66 0.44
N GLN A 107 -6.17 -7.71 0.34
CA GLN A 107 -4.94 -7.71 1.14
C GLN A 107 -5.25 -7.37 2.60
N MET A 108 -6.19 -6.46 2.88
CA MET A 108 -6.67 -6.20 4.24
C MET A 108 -7.35 -7.43 4.86
N GLN A 109 -8.11 -8.20 4.09
CA GLN A 109 -8.64 -9.49 4.54
C GLN A 109 -7.52 -10.48 4.87
N ALA A 110 -6.47 -10.55 4.04
CA ALA A 110 -5.30 -11.40 4.30
C ALA A 110 -4.58 -11.00 5.61
N VAL A 111 -4.41 -9.70 5.86
CA VAL A 111 -3.89 -9.17 7.13
C VAL A 111 -4.72 -9.66 8.31
N ARG A 112 -6.04 -9.47 8.29
CA ARG A 112 -6.90 -9.87 9.42
C ARG A 112 -6.95 -11.39 9.60
N LYS A 113 -6.94 -12.15 8.51
CA LYS A 113 -6.84 -13.62 8.57
C LYS A 113 -5.51 -14.07 9.19
N ALA A 114 -4.39 -13.44 8.82
CA ALA A 114 -3.09 -13.72 9.40
C ALA A 114 -3.03 -13.43 10.90
N GLN A 115 -3.71 -12.37 11.37
CA GLN A 115 -3.80 -12.04 12.80
C GLN A 115 -4.58 -13.09 13.61
N LEU A 116 -5.70 -13.58 13.07
CA LEU A 116 -6.57 -14.52 13.78
C LEU A 116 -6.16 -16.00 13.61
N TYR A 117 -5.56 -16.34 12.48
CA TYR A 117 -5.21 -17.70 12.10
C TYR A 117 -3.77 -17.76 11.56
N PRO A 118 -2.74 -17.58 12.42
CA PRO A 118 -1.35 -17.38 12.02
C PRO A 118 -0.62 -18.67 11.62
N PHE A 119 -1.23 -19.51 10.77
CA PHE A 119 -0.59 -20.71 10.23
C PHE A 119 0.67 -20.36 9.44
N GLY A 120 1.84 -20.70 9.98
CA GLY A 120 3.14 -20.36 9.37
C GLY A 120 3.56 -18.89 9.51
N LEU A 121 2.79 -18.08 10.26
CA LEU A 121 2.96 -16.63 10.44
C LEU A 121 3.22 -16.26 11.92
N ARG A 122 4.07 -17.05 12.59
CA ARG A 122 4.46 -16.81 13.99
C ARG A 122 4.93 -15.37 14.20
N GLU A 123 4.37 -14.70 15.22
CA GLU A 123 4.75 -13.33 15.64
C GLU A 123 4.54 -12.25 14.56
N VAL A 124 3.78 -12.54 13.50
CA VAL A 124 3.45 -11.55 12.47
C VAL A 124 2.27 -10.69 12.89
N GLY A 125 1.18 -11.33 13.36
CA GLY A 125 -0.09 -10.66 13.59
C GLY A 125 -0.03 -9.52 14.61
N ASP A 126 0.69 -9.73 15.72
CA ASP A 126 0.83 -8.78 16.83
C ASP A 126 1.73 -7.59 16.46
N LYS A 127 2.61 -7.76 15.47
CA LYS A 127 3.51 -6.71 14.99
C LYS A 127 2.85 -5.78 13.96
N ILE A 128 1.63 -6.06 13.50
CA ILE A 128 0.90 -5.18 12.57
C ILE A 128 0.27 -4.04 13.37
N ALA A 129 0.98 -2.92 13.45
CA ALA A 129 0.58 -1.75 14.21
C ALA A 129 -0.42 -0.85 13.46
N LEU A 130 -0.31 -0.75 12.13
CA LEU A 130 -1.19 0.08 11.31
C LEU A 130 -1.47 -0.55 9.94
N ALA A 131 -2.75 -0.79 9.64
CA ALA A 131 -3.19 -1.29 8.34
C ALA A 131 -4.10 -0.26 7.65
N VAL A 132 -3.72 0.17 6.45
CA VAL A 132 -4.45 1.18 5.66
C VAL A 132 -4.99 0.53 4.40
N GLY A 133 -6.31 0.39 4.33
CA GLY A 133 -7.00 -0.12 3.14
C GLY A 133 -7.29 0.98 2.13
N ILE A 134 -6.98 0.73 0.85
CA ILE A 134 -7.42 1.58 -0.26
C ILE A 134 -8.65 0.99 -0.95
N PHE A 135 -9.52 1.84 -1.49
CA PHE A 135 -10.67 1.38 -2.27
C PHE A 135 -10.20 0.74 -3.58
N CYS A 136 -10.91 -0.28 -4.01
CA CYS A 136 -10.57 -1.08 -5.17
C CYS A 136 -11.85 -1.70 -5.73
N MET A 137 -12.13 -1.44 -7.00
CA MET A 137 -13.20 -2.12 -7.73
C MET A 137 -12.68 -3.43 -8.33
N GLU A 138 -11.56 -3.32 -9.05
CA GLU A 138 -10.90 -4.41 -9.77
C GLU A 138 -9.40 -4.14 -9.91
N ASN A 139 -8.66 -5.13 -10.40
CA ASN A 139 -7.22 -5.01 -10.65
C ASN A 139 -6.86 -5.85 -11.89
N PHE A 140 -5.76 -5.51 -12.56
CA PHE A 140 -5.43 -6.08 -13.87
C PHE A 140 -4.09 -6.85 -13.84
N PRO A 141 -3.95 -7.89 -14.67
CA PRO A 141 -2.62 -8.39 -15.03
C PRO A 141 -1.81 -7.27 -15.69
N TYR A 142 -0.48 -7.27 -15.54
CA TYR A 142 0.37 -6.24 -16.15
C TYR A 142 0.20 -6.14 -17.67
N GLN A 143 0.04 -7.29 -18.34
CA GLN A 143 -0.26 -7.35 -19.77
C GLN A 143 -1.56 -6.63 -20.14
N GLY A 144 -2.58 -6.68 -19.27
CA GLY A 144 -3.83 -5.96 -19.48
C GLY A 144 -3.64 -4.45 -19.39
N ILE A 145 -2.78 -3.96 -18.50
CA ILE A 145 -2.43 -2.53 -18.44
C ILE A 145 -1.60 -2.11 -19.64
N LEU A 146 -0.64 -2.92 -20.08
CA LEU A 146 0.13 -2.65 -21.29
C LEU A 146 -0.78 -2.49 -22.51
N GLN A 147 -1.69 -3.45 -22.75
CA GLN A 147 -2.67 -3.35 -23.84
C GLN A 147 -3.56 -2.11 -23.71
N LEU A 148 -4.03 -1.79 -22.50
CA LEU A 148 -4.87 -0.62 -22.27
C LEU A 148 -4.14 0.69 -22.58
N VAL A 149 -2.86 0.80 -22.22
CA VAL A 149 -2.07 2.02 -22.43
C VAL A 149 -1.56 2.12 -23.88
N GLU A 150 -0.99 1.05 -24.41
CA GLU A 150 -0.32 1.05 -25.72
C GLU A 150 -1.31 0.94 -26.87
N ASP A 151 -2.28 0.02 -26.78
CA ASP A 151 -3.22 -0.22 -27.87
C ASP A 151 -4.43 0.71 -27.79
N HIS A 152 -5.08 0.78 -26.61
CA HIS A 152 -6.33 1.51 -26.46
C HIS A 152 -6.16 3.02 -26.25
N ALA A 153 -5.16 3.43 -25.46
CA ALA A 153 -4.86 4.85 -25.24
C ALA A 153 -3.83 5.42 -26.23
N ALA A 154 -3.20 4.57 -27.07
CA ALA A 154 -2.18 4.95 -28.04
C ALA A 154 -1.00 5.74 -27.41
N MET A 155 -0.60 5.37 -26.18
CA MET A 155 0.50 5.97 -25.45
C MET A 155 1.61 4.94 -25.18
N LYS A 156 2.87 5.39 -25.13
CA LYS A 156 3.96 4.52 -24.65
C LYS A 156 3.93 4.45 -23.14
N MET A 157 4.10 3.25 -22.58
CA MET A 157 4.05 3.02 -21.14
C MET A 157 5.07 3.86 -20.36
N GLU A 158 6.24 4.16 -20.95
CA GLU A 158 7.28 5.00 -20.33
C GLU A 158 6.93 6.49 -20.31
N SER A 159 5.94 6.91 -21.09
CA SER A 159 5.52 8.30 -21.25
C SER A 159 4.30 8.67 -20.40
N VAL A 160 3.73 7.70 -19.69
CA VAL A 160 2.68 7.89 -18.70
C VAL A 160 3.32 8.10 -17.34
#